data_AF-A0A2L0TNV0-F1
#
_entry.id   AF-A0A2L0TNV0-F1
#
_cell.length_a   1.000
_cell.length_b   1.000
_cell.length_c   1.000
_cell.angle_alpha   90.00
_cell.angle_beta   90.00
_cell.angle_gamma   90.00
#
_symmetry.space_group_name_H-M   'P 1'
#
loop_
_entity.id
_entity.type
_entity.pdbx_description
1 polymer ?
#
loop_
_entity_poly.entity_id
_entity_poly.type
_entity_poly.pdbx_seq_one_letter_code
_entity_poly.pdbx_strand_id
1 'polypeptide(L)'
;MKRHQGWAGVALLCCGGVQAEVRVEVPRDFQILAVSAGKVQDEQHAVLADGEQQLLVRYEGVIPSRNSSDNDRQVRSEPQVLRYEARGQSVRLQAPVPADEAGMERYARAPVLGLVAGGQPLEVRQDTLMVQGMQIGMDWHARLMEYNRGEGPAVLAGAADVAAAAVATPRVSSVPSSALEGQLQQLFLQADPALRKRFIGWAVPRL
;
A
#
# COMPACT_ATOMS: atom_id res chain seq x y z
N MET A 1 17.64 -63.80 21.14
CA MET A 1 16.21 -63.50 20.92
C MET A 1 15.77 -62.66 22.13
N LYS A 2 15.14 -61.49 22.12
CA LYS A 2 14.55 -60.54 21.16
C LYS A 2 14.74 -59.16 21.81
N ARG A 3 15.16 -58.15 21.04
CA ARG A 3 15.22 -56.75 21.48
C ARG A 3 13.88 -56.10 21.12
N HIS A 4 13.16 -55.53 22.10
CA HIS A 4 12.00 -54.69 21.86
C HIS A 4 12.47 -53.25 21.75
N GLN A 5 12.53 -52.74 20.51
CA GLN A 5 12.71 -51.32 20.22
C GLN A 5 11.40 -50.59 20.48
N GLY A 6 11.47 -49.54 21.30
CA GLY A 6 10.37 -48.60 21.49
C GLY A 6 10.20 -47.74 20.24
N TRP A 7 8.95 -47.52 19.86
CA TRP A 7 8.57 -46.51 18.87
C TRP A 7 7.67 -45.50 19.58
N ALA A 8 8.27 -44.44 20.10
CA ALA A 8 7.54 -43.23 20.46
C ALA A 8 7.33 -42.43 19.16
N GLY A 9 6.14 -42.54 18.58
CA GLY A 9 5.74 -41.71 17.45
C GLY A 9 5.45 -40.29 17.93
N VAL A 10 6.36 -39.36 17.65
CA VAL A 10 6.10 -37.93 17.80
C VAL A 10 5.23 -37.51 16.62
N ALA A 11 3.93 -37.37 16.86
CA ALA A 11 3.02 -36.73 15.91
C ALA A 11 3.25 -35.21 15.98
N LEU A 12 4.02 -34.68 15.04
CA LEU A 12 4.20 -33.25 14.84
C LEU A 12 2.90 -32.71 14.19
N LEU A 13 1.98 -32.17 15.01
CA LEU A 13 0.86 -31.37 14.51
C LEU A 13 1.42 -30.05 13.95
N CYS A 14 1.52 -29.96 12.64
CA CYS A 14 1.69 -28.69 11.94
C CYS A 14 0.36 -27.92 12.01
N CYS A 15 0.16 -27.12 13.07
CA CYS A 15 -0.85 -26.07 13.07
C CYS A 15 -0.37 -24.96 12.14
N GLY A 16 -0.62 -25.12 10.83
CA GLY A 16 -0.53 -24.00 9.89
C GLY A 16 -1.59 -22.98 10.29
N GLY A 17 -1.17 -21.87 10.89
CA GLY A 17 -2.07 -20.76 11.16
C GLY A 17 -2.66 -20.29 9.83
N VAL A 18 -3.97 -20.49 9.65
CA VAL A 18 -4.71 -19.75 8.63
C VAL A 18 -4.61 -18.29 9.07
N GLN A 19 -3.68 -17.55 8.46
CA GLN A 19 -3.71 -16.10 8.53
C GLN A 19 -5.07 -15.70 7.99
N ALA A 20 -5.89 -15.04 8.81
CA ALA A 20 -7.16 -14.57 8.33
C ALA A 20 -6.88 -13.50 7.26
N GLU A 21 -7.65 -13.57 6.18
CA GLU A 21 -7.49 -12.71 5.02
C GLU A 21 -8.74 -11.84 4.89
N VAL A 22 -8.53 -10.57 4.57
CA VAL A 22 -9.61 -9.64 4.24
C VAL A 22 -9.83 -9.69 2.74
N ARG A 23 -11.04 -10.05 2.31
CA ARG A 23 -11.43 -10.03 0.89
C ARG A 23 -12.16 -8.74 0.59
N VAL A 24 -11.68 -7.95 -0.35
CA VAL A 24 -12.29 -6.70 -0.78
C VAL A 24 -12.97 -6.89 -2.13
N GLU A 25 -14.18 -6.38 -2.25
CA GLU A 25 -14.96 -6.32 -3.49
C GLU A 25 -15.42 -4.88 -3.72
N VAL A 26 -15.22 -4.36 -4.94
CA VAL A 26 -15.73 -3.05 -5.36
C VAL A 26 -16.76 -3.19 -6.49
N PRO A 27 -17.75 -2.28 -6.57
CA PRO A 27 -18.69 -2.23 -7.68
C PRO A 27 -18.02 -2.06 -9.06
N ARG A 28 -18.74 -2.38 -10.13
CA ARG A 28 -18.21 -2.38 -11.51
C ARG A 28 -17.81 -1.00 -12.03
N ASP A 29 -18.42 0.04 -11.49
CA ASP A 29 -18.08 1.44 -11.75
C ASP A 29 -16.91 1.92 -10.89
N PHE A 30 -16.16 1.00 -10.27
CA PHE A 30 -14.92 1.25 -9.56
C PHE A 30 -13.82 0.29 -10.01
N GLN A 31 -12.58 0.78 -9.94
CA GLN A 31 -11.38 0.00 -10.18
C GLN A 31 -10.48 0.06 -8.95
N ILE A 32 -9.99 -1.10 -8.50
CA ILE A 32 -8.90 -1.21 -7.52
C ILE A 32 -7.58 -0.95 -8.24
N LEU A 33 -6.87 0.08 -7.81
CA LEU A 33 -5.58 0.47 -8.38
C LEU A 33 -4.41 -0.14 -7.59
N ALA A 34 -4.51 -0.16 -6.26
CA ALA A 34 -3.52 -0.75 -5.37
C ALA A 34 -4.10 -1.07 -3.98
N VAL A 35 -3.36 -1.89 -3.23
CA VAL A 35 -3.62 -2.20 -1.82
C VAL A 35 -2.31 -2.11 -1.04
N SER A 36 -2.40 -1.94 0.29
CA SER A 36 -1.25 -1.92 1.20
C SER A 36 -0.54 -3.27 1.31
N ALA A 37 -1.01 -4.16 2.18
CA ALA A 37 -0.41 -5.46 2.48
C ALA A 37 -1.28 -6.57 1.89
N GLY A 38 -1.17 -6.77 0.59
CA GLY A 38 -2.05 -7.70 -0.12
C GLY A 38 -1.76 -7.81 -1.61
N LYS A 39 -2.72 -8.39 -2.32
CA LYS A 39 -2.69 -8.55 -3.78
C LYS A 39 -4.04 -8.16 -4.37
N VAL A 40 -3.98 -7.33 -5.40
CA VAL A 40 -5.11 -7.13 -6.32
C VAL A 40 -5.22 -8.38 -7.18
N GLN A 41 -6.39 -9.02 -7.19
CA GLN A 41 -6.64 -10.22 -7.99
C GLN A 41 -7.10 -9.82 -9.40
N ASP A 42 -8.00 -8.85 -9.45
CA ASP A 42 -8.49 -8.22 -10.66
C ASP A 42 -8.95 -6.78 -10.33
N GLU A 43 -9.54 -6.10 -11.29
CA GLU A 43 -9.97 -4.70 -11.15
C GLU A 43 -11.04 -4.50 -10.06
N GLN A 44 -11.78 -5.54 -9.65
CA GLN A 44 -12.85 -5.45 -8.67
C GLN A 44 -12.56 -6.17 -7.35
N HIS A 45 -11.55 -7.07 -7.32
CA HIS A 45 -11.29 -7.93 -6.18
C HIS A 45 -9.84 -7.83 -5.70
N ALA A 46 -9.67 -7.79 -4.38
CA ALA A 46 -8.36 -7.86 -3.74
C ALA A 46 -8.40 -8.72 -2.47
N VAL A 47 -7.24 -9.24 -2.10
CA VAL A 47 -7.02 -9.91 -0.81
C VAL A 47 -5.93 -9.19 -0.06
N LEU A 48 -6.21 -8.83 1.18
CA LEU A 48 -5.30 -8.13 2.08
C LEU A 48 -5.11 -8.95 3.36
N ALA A 49 -3.99 -8.72 4.02
CA ALA A 49 -3.74 -9.23 5.36
C ALA A 49 -4.76 -8.65 6.36
N ASP A 50 -4.84 -9.29 7.52
CA ASP A 50 -5.61 -8.78 8.65
C ASP A 50 -5.04 -7.46 9.20
N GLY A 51 -5.92 -6.66 9.80
CA GLY A 51 -5.56 -5.47 10.57
C GLY A 51 -5.90 -4.17 9.86
N GLU A 52 -5.09 -3.15 10.12
CA GLU A 52 -5.23 -1.85 9.48
C GLU A 52 -4.68 -1.92 8.05
N GLN A 53 -5.52 -1.54 7.08
CA GLN A 53 -5.24 -1.67 5.66
C GLN A 53 -5.56 -0.39 4.89
N GLN A 54 -5.04 -0.31 3.67
CA GLN A 54 -5.42 0.70 2.70
C GLN A 54 -5.87 0.08 1.38
N LEU A 55 -6.88 0.73 0.81
CA LEU A 55 -7.41 0.45 -0.51
C LEU A 55 -7.32 1.72 -1.35
N LEU A 56 -6.60 1.66 -2.48
CA LEU A 56 -6.58 2.72 -3.48
C LEU A 56 -7.54 2.35 -4.60
N VAL A 57 -8.58 3.16 -4.77
CA VAL A 57 -9.67 2.92 -5.73
C VAL A 57 -9.96 4.15 -6.56
N ARG A 58 -10.55 3.96 -7.74
CA ARG A 58 -11.01 5.04 -8.62
C ARG A 58 -12.41 4.75 -9.12
N TYR A 59 -13.25 5.77 -9.16
CA TYR A 59 -14.55 5.71 -9.85
C TYR A 59 -14.35 5.78 -11.37
N GLU A 60 -14.98 4.87 -12.11
CA GLU A 60 -14.99 4.77 -13.57
C GLU A 60 -16.43 4.66 -14.10
N GLY A 61 -17.11 5.81 -14.17
CA GLY A 61 -18.46 5.92 -14.74
C GLY A 61 -18.46 5.93 -16.27
N VAL A 62 -19.54 5.43 -16.86
CA VAL A 62 -19.83 5.52 -18.29
C VAL A 62 -21.15 6.23 -18.49
N ILE A 63 -21.14 7.32 -19.23
CA ILE A 63 -22.35 8.05 -19.63
C ILE A 63 -22.71 7.60 -21.03
N PRO A 64 -23.86 6.92 -21.22
CA PRO A 64 -24.25 6.41 -22.51
C PRO A 64 -24.54 7.57 -23.46
N SER A 65 -24.15 7.40 -24.71
CA SER A 65 -24.49 8.34 -25.77
C SER A 65 -26.01 8.48 -25.94
N ARG A 66 -26.46 9.69 -26.27
CA ARG A 66 -27.88 9.98 -26.57
C ARG A 66 -28.25 9.71 -28.03
N ASN A 67 -27.28 9.44 -28.90
CA ASN A 67 -27.50 9.12 -30.30
C ASN A 67 -26.56 7.98 -30.76
N SER A 68 -26.86 7.40 -31.93
CA SER A 68 -26.09 6.26 -32.46
C SER A 68 -24.74 6.64 -33.06
N SER A 69 -24.45 7.93 -33.22
CA SER A 69 -23.24 8.45 -33.87
C SER A 69 -22.15 8.92 -32.90
N ASP A 70 -22.51 9.17 -31.64
CA ASP A 70 -21.57 9.59 -30.60
C ASP A 70 -21.18 8.38 -29.74
N ASN A 71 -19.95 8.40 -29.24
CA ASN A 71 -19.45 7.37 -28.34
C ASN A 71 -19.87 7.66 -26.89
N ASP A 72 -19.95 6.59 -26.10
CA ASP A 72 -20.10 6.70 -24.66
C ASP A 72 -18.95 7.52 -24.06
N ARG A 73 -19.27 8.34 -23.06
CA ARG A 73 -18.29 9.19 -22.40
C ARG A 73 -17.87 8.58 -21.07
N GLN A 74 -16.57 8.36 -20.92
CA GLN A 74 -15.99 7.95 -19.64
C GLN A 74 -15.88 9.15 -18.70
N VAL A 75 -16.28 8.95 -17.45
CA VAL A 75 -16.08 9.89 -16.34
C VAL A 75 -15.28 9.20 -15.26
N ARG A 76 -14.19 9.84 -14.81
CA ARG A 76 -13.28 9.26 -13.81
C ARG A 76 -13.05 10.23 -12.66
N SER A 77 -12.94 9.68 -11.45
CA SER A 77 -12.45 10.47 -10.31
C SER A 77 -10.93 10.48 -10.25
N GLU A 78 -10.38 11.40 -9.46
CA GLU A 78 -9.05 11.19 -8.90
C GLU A 78 -9.03 9.93 -8.02
N PRO A 79 -7.91 9.19 -7.95
CA PRO A 79 -7.77 8.05 -7.06
C PRO A 79 -8.02 8.43 -5.59
N GLN A 80 -8.74 7.56 -4.88
CA GLN A 80 -9.10 7.72 -3.48
C GLN A 80 -8.39 6.66 -2.63
N VAL A 81 -7.71 7.09 -1.57
CA VAL A 81 -7.10 6.22 -0.56
C VAL A 81 -8.11 6.05 0.56
N LEU A 82 -8.49 4.82 0.86
CA LEU A 82 -9.32 4.45 2.00
C LEU A 82 -8.47 3.70 3.01
N ARG A 83 -8.39 4.20 4.25
CA ARG A 83 -7.78 3.50 5.39
C ARG A 83 -8.88 2.98 6.31
N TYR A 84 -8.79 1.71 6.69
CA TYR A 84 -9.79 1.01 7.49
C TYR A 84 -9.14 -0.16 8.24
N GLU A 85 -9.83 -0.68 9.26
CA GLU A 85 -9.43 -1.91 9.95
C GLU A 85 -10.45 -3.04 9.69
N ALA A 86 -9.97 -4.22 9.33
CA ALA A 86 -10.79 -5.42 9.13
C ALA A 86 -9.98 -6.69 9.42
N ARG A 87 -10.65 -7.79 9.82
CA ARG A 87 -9.97 -9.06 10.13
C ARG A 87 -10.79 -10.26 9.68
N GLY A 88 -10.24 -11.11 8.82
CA GLY A 88 -10.81 -12.39 8.42
C GLY A 88 -12.22 -12.32 7.82
N GLN A 89 -12.54 -11.22 7.14
CA GLN A 89 -13.91 -10.92 6.69
C GLN A 89 -13.94 -10.37 5.26
N SER A 90 -15.12 -10.43 4.64
CA SER A 90 -15.37 -9.78 3.35
C SER A 90 -15.82 -8.34 3.56
N VAL A 91 -15.20 -7.43 2.82
CA VAL A 91 -15.41 -5.99 2.83
C VAL A 91 -15.90 -5.57 1.45
N ARG A 92 -16.98 -4.78 1.40
CA ARG A 92 -17.52 -4.25 0.15
C ARG A 92 -17.48 -2.73 0.15
N LEU A 93 -17.06 -2.15 -0.98
CA LEU A 93 -17.18 -0.73 -1.21
C LEU A 93 -18.63 -0.33 -1.41
N GLN A 94 -19.06 0.72 -0.70
CA GLN A 94 -20.32 1.41 -0.91
C GLN A 94 -20.07 2.82 -1.39
N ALA A 95 -20.75 3.18 -2.46
CA ALA A 95 -20.64 4.48 -3.11
C ALA A 95 -22.04 4.91 -3.57
N PRO A 96 -22.62 5.99 -3.03
CA PRO A 96 -23.91 6.52 -3.48
C PRO A 96 -23.73 7.33 -4.76
N VAL A 97 -23.45 6.66 -5.88
CA VAL A 97 -23.29 7.29 -7.19
C VAL A 97 -24.65 7.74 -7.73
N PRO A 98 -24.85 9.02 -8.07
CA PRO A 98 -26.08 9.47 -8.70
C PRO A 98 -26.27 8.86 -10.09
N ALA A 99 -27.52 8.58 -10.46
CA ALA A 99 -27.85 7.97 -11.75
C ALA A 99 -27.88 8.97 -12.93
N ASP A 100 -27.99 10.28 -12.65
CA ASP A 100 -27.99 11.31 -13.67
C ASP A 100 -26.56 11.76 -14.03
N GLU A 101 -26.35 12.12 -15.29
CA GLU A 101 -25.04 12.52 -15.81
C GLU A 101 -24.39 13.68 -15.03
N ALA A 102 -25.14 14.73 -14.71
CA ALA A 102 -24.61 15.85 -13.94
C ALA A 102 -24.24 15.44 -12.51
N GLY A 103 -24.96 14.49 -11.94
CA GLY A 103 -24.66 13.83 -10.68
C GLY A 103 -23.39 12.98 -10.74
N MET A 104 -23.23 12.15 -11.78
CA MET A 104 -22.01 11.35 -11.99
C MET A 104 -20.77 12.24 -12.14
N GLU A 105 -20.86 13.33 -12.89
CA GLU A 105 -19.76 14.29 -13.02
C GLU A 105 -19.40 14.99 -11.71
N ARG A 106 -20.41 15.37 -10.93
CA ARG A 106 -20.19 15.95 -9.60
C ARG A 106 -19.55 14.95 -8.66
N TYR A 107 -20.04 13.70 -8.69
CA TYR A 107 -19.51 12.62 -7.89
C TYR A 107 -18.04 12.35 -8.24
N ALA A 108 -17.68 12.30 -9.53
CA ALA A 108 -16.31 12.10 -9.96
C ALA A 108 -15.33 13.19 -9.45
N ARG A 109 -15.80 14.43 -9.28
CA ARG A 109 -14.98 15.52 -8.73
C ARG A 109 -14.73 15.42 -7.23
N ALA A 110 -15.65 14.81 -6.49
CA ALA A 110 -15.59 14.68 -5.04
C ALA A 110 -16.31 13.39 -4.59
N PRO A 111 -15.73 12.22 -4.88
CA PRO A 111 -16.37 10.95 -4.56
C PRO A 111 -16.45 10.78 -3.05
N VAL A 112 -17.56 10.22 -2.56
CA VAL A 112 -17.72 9.85 -1.15
C VAL A 112 -17.84 8.34 -1.09
N LEU A 113 -16.95 7.71 -0.33
CA LEU A 113 -16.81 6.26 -0.27
C LEU A 113 -17.00 5.77 1.17
N GLY A 114 -17.63 4.61 1.30
CA GLY A 114 -17.73 3.87 2.54
C GLY A 114 -17.38 2.40 2.33
N LEU A 115 -17.11 1.70 3.42
CA LEU A 115 -16.90 0.26 3.39
C LEU A 115 -17.91 -0.40 4.32
N VAL A 116 -18.40 -1.57 3.92
CA VAL A 116 -19.24 -2.41 4.77
C VAL A 116 -18.66 -3.80 4.89
N ALA A 117 -18.84 -4.41 6.07
CA ALA A 117 -18.51 -5.80 6.29
C ALA A 117 -19.59 -6.47 7.14
N GLY A 118 -20.05 -7.64 6.73
CA GLY A 118 -21.17 -8.32 7.39
C GLY A 118 -22.45 -7.48 7.45
N GLY A 119 -22.63 -6.53 6.52
CA GLY A 119 -23.76 -5.59 6.49
C GLY A 119 -23.63 -4.38 7.43
N GLN A 120 -22.52 -4.24 8.16
CA GLN A 120 -22.27 -3.09 9.04
C GLN A 120 -21.25 -2.13 8.39
N PRO A 121 -21.45 -0.81 8.48
CA PRO A 121 -20.45 0.17 8.07
C PRO A 121 -19.16 0.06 8.90
N LEU A 122 -18.01 0.16 8.22
CA LEU A 122 -16.70 0.31 8.84
C LEU A 122 -16.37 1.79 9.03
N GLU A 123 -15.56 2.10 10.05
CA GLU A 123 -14.89 3.40 10.09
C GLU A 123 -13.86 3.47 8.96
N VAL A 124 -13.93 4.53 8.16
CA VAL A 124 -13.04 4.74 7.02
C VAL A 124 -12.48 6.15 7.09
N ARG A 125 -11.17 6.27 6.92
CA ARG A 125 -10.53 7.55 6.58
C ARG A 125 -10.32 7.57 5.07
N GLN A 126 -10.81 8.63 4.43
CA GLN A 126 -10.66 8.83 3.00
C GLN A 126 -9.75 10.03 2.75
N ASP A 127 -8.93 9.91 1.71
CA ASP A 127 -8.17 11.02 1.16
C ASP A 127 -8.04 10.87 -0.37
N THR A 128 -7.81 11.98 -1.07
CA THR A 128 -7.54 11.95 -2.50
C THR A 128 -6.04 11.86 -2.75
N LEU A 129 -5.60 10.84 -3.50
CA LEU A 129 -4.23 10.74 -3.96
C LEU A 129 -4.08 11.59 -5.21
N MET A 130 -3.56 12.81 -5.03
CA MET A 130 -3.32 13.74 -6.13
C MET A 130 -2.21 13.21 -7.04
N VAL A 131 -2.56 13.01 -8.31
CA VAL A 131 -1.63 12.50 -9.32
C VAL A 131 -1.35 13.58 -10.35
N GLN A 132 -0.09 13.98 -10.48
CA GLN A 132 0.33 14.93 -11.51
C GLN A 132 0.81 14.18 -12.76
N GLY A 133 0.37 14.64 -13.93
CA GLY A 133 0.81 14.17 -15.24
C GLY A 133 0.07 12.93 -15.77
N MET A 134 0.69 12.24 -16.74
CA MET A 134 0.11 11.07 -17.40
C MET A 134 0.00 9.87 -16.44
N GLN A 135 -1.18 9.24 -16.37
CA GLN A 135 -1.44 8.10 -15.49
C GLN A 135 -1.27 6.72 -16.16
N ILE A 136 -1.04 6.67 -17.48
CA ILE A 136 -0.89 5.41 -18.21
C ILE A 136 0.42 4.72 -17.80
N GLY A 137 0.35 3.43 -17.46
CA GLY A 137 1.50 2.65 -17.01
C GLY A 137 2.01 3.05 -15.63
N MET A 138 1.23 3.81 -14.87
CA MET A 138 1.62 4.24 -13.52
C MET A 138 1.68 3.06 -12.56
N ASP A 139 2.78 2.98 -11.81
CA ASP A 139 2.89 2.07 -10.67
C ASP A 139 2.10 2.64 -9.48
N TRP A 140 0.85 2.22 -9.37
CA TRP A 140 -0.06 2.65 -8.32
C TRP A 140 0.35 2.19 -6.93
N HIS A 141 1.03 1.04 -6.81
CA HIS A 141 1.53 0.58 -5.53
C HIS A 141 2.67 1.49 -5.05
N ALA A 142 3.62 1.82 -5.93
CA ALA A 142 4.68 2.78 -5.61
C ALA A 142 4.10 4.16 -5.23
N ARG A 143 3.01 4.60 -5.87
CA ARG A 143 2.33 5.86 -5.52
C ARG A 143 1.63 5.80 -4.17
N LEU A 144 0.97 4.69 -3.83
CA LEU A 144 0.39 4.50 -2.51
C LEU A 144 1.47 4.48 -1.42
N MET A 145 2.63 3.88 -1.70
CA MET A 145 3.79 3.90 -0.81
C MET A 145 4.39 5.30 -0.63
N GLU A 146 4.45 6.10 -1.69
CA GLU A 146 4.86 7.51 -1.60
C GLU A 146 3.85 8.33 -0.78
N TYR A 147 2.55 8.15 -1.00
CA TYR A 147 1.50 8.78 -0.22
C TYR A 147 1.69 8.52 1.29
N ASN A 148 2.05 7.29 1.66
CA ASN A 148 2.31 6.90 3.05
C ASN A 148 3.56 7.52 3.68
N ARG A 149 4.42 8.20 2.91
CA ARG A 149 5.54 8.99 3.45
C ARG A 149 5.09 10.39 3.90
N GLY A 150 3.91 10.83 3.48
CA GLY A 150 3.33 12.12 3.86
C GLY A 150 2.53 12.06 5.16
N GLU A 151 1.68 13.08 5.37
CA GLU A 151 0.87 13.27 6.59
C GLU A 151 -0.64 13.33 6.30
N GLY A 152 -1.09 12.71 5.19
CA GLY A 152 -2.48 12.72 4.76
C GLY A 152 -3.44 11.96 5.70
N PRO A 153 -4.75 12.31 5.72
CA PRO A 153 -5.76 11.69 6.58
C PRO A 153 -5.85 10.16 6.51
N ALA A 154 -5.53 9.57 5.36
CA ALA A 154 -5.61 8.14 5.13
C ALA A 154 -4.24 7.44 5.17
N VAL A 155 -3.16 8.12 5.57
CA VAL A 155 -1.80 7.51 5.64
C VAL A 155 -1.79 6.32 6.58
N LEU A 156 -1.21 5.20 6.13
CA LEU A 156 -1.00 4.02 6.98
C LEU A 156 0.35 4.12 7.68
N ALA A 157 0.31 4.44 8.97
CA ALA A 157 1.52 4.53 9.79
C ALA A 157 2.21 3.17 9.87
N GLY A 158 3.51 3.12 9.54
CA GLY A 158 4.29 1.88 9.57
C GLY A 158 4.29 1.07 8.27
N ALA A 159 3.65 1.53 7.18
CA ALA A 159 3.78 0.89 5.86
C ALA A 159 5.22 0.88 5.32
N ALA A 160 6.10 1.77 5.83
CA ALA A 160 7.53 1.77 5.52
C ALA A 160 8.29 0.56 6.10
N ASP A 161 7.69 -0.23 6.99
CA ASP A 161 8.41 -1.20 7.83
C ASP A 161 7.76 -2.60 7.79
N VAL A 162 7.83 -3.28 6.64
CA VAL A 162 7.74 -4.77 6.60
C VAL A 162 9.01 -5.41 6.02
N ALA A 163 10.05 -4.62 5.73
CA ALA A 163 11.38 -5.12 5.37
C ALA A 163 12.44 -4.92 6.48
N ALA A 164 12.10 -4.26 7.60
CA ALA A 164 13.08 -3.85 8.62
C ALA A 164 12.72 -4.30 10.05
N ALA A 165 12.23 -5.53 10.22
CA ALA A 165 12.22 -6.19 11.52
C ALA A 165 13.64 -6.60 12.01
N ALA A 166 14.70 -6.05 11.43
CA ALA A 166 16.03 -6.05 12.01
C ALA A 166 16.63 -4.66 11.88
N VAL A 167 16.96 -4.08 13.04
CA VAL A 167 17.69 -2.83 13.29
C VAL A 167 16.83 -1.56 13.35
N ALA A 168 16.41 -1.24 14.59
CA ALA A 168 16.00 0.09 14.97
C ALA A 168 17.08 1.12 14.60
N THR A 169 16.71 2.16 13.86
CA THR A 169 17.54 3.35 13.66
C THR A 169 16.66 4.60 13.73
N PRO A 170 17.04 5.65 14.49
CA PRO A 170 16.20 6.83 14.67
C PRO A 170 16.19 7.70 13.41
N ARG A 171 15.11 8.48 13.28
CA ARG A 171 14.85 9.47 12.21
C ARG A 171 16.07 10.34 11.91
N VAL A 172 16.46 10.40 10.62
CA VAL A 172 17.51 11.30 10.14
C VAL A 172 16.88 12.64 9.75
N SER A 173 17.07 13.63 10.61
CA SER A 173 17.01 15.04 10.23
C SER A 173 18.11 15.32 9.20
N SER A 174 17.83 16.11 8.17
CA SER A 174 18.82 16.48 7.13
C SER A 174 20.04 17.16 7.77
N VAL A 175 21.17 16.46 7.79
CA VAL A 175 22.45 16.97 8.30
C VAL A 175 23.13 17.81 7.23
N PRO A 176 23.60 19.04 7.52
CA PRO A 176 24.31 19.85 6.54
C PRO A 176 25.62 19.19 6.10
N SER A 177 26.02 19.38 4.84
CA SER A 177 27.19 18.72 4.23
C SER A 177 28.50 18.92 5.01
N SER A 178 28.67 20.07 5.68
CA SER A 178 29.83 20.35 6.53
C SER A 178 29.86 19.50 7.81
N ALA A 179 28.70 19.18 8.38
CA ALA A 179 28.60 18.29 9.54
C ALA A 179 28.78 16.81 9.14
N LEU A 180 28.38 16.44 7.92
CA LEU A 180 28.66 15.13 7.34
C LEU A 180 30.16 14.94 7.08
N GLU A 181 30.84 15.96 6.56
CA GLU A 181 32.29 15.92 6.33
C GLU A 181 33.06 15.75 7.65
N GLY A 182 32.71 16.50 8.69
CA GLY A 182 33.32 16.35 10.02
C GLY A 182 33.13 14.95 10.62
N GLN A 183 31.94 14.36 10.45
CA GLN A 183 31.69 12.97 10.87
C GLN A 183 32.54 11.96 10.11
N LEU A 184 32.70 12.12 8.80
CA LEU A 184 33.53 11.24 7.99
C LEU A 184 35.02 11.33 8.38
N GLN A 185 35.53 12.54 8.63
CA GLN A 185 36.91 12.73 9.11
C GLN A 185 37.13 12.04 10.46
N GLN A 186 36.17 12.15 11.39
CA GLN A 186 36.29 11.54 12.70
C GLN A 186 36.24 10.00 12.65
N LEU A 187 35.35 9.44 11.83
CA LEU A 187 35.29 7.98 11.60
C LEU A 187 36.58 7.46 10.98
N PHE A 188 37.17 8.21 10.05
CA PHE A 188 38.45 7.84 9.45
C PHE A 188 39.61 7.83 10.46
N LEU A 189 39.65 8.79 11.40
CA LEU A 189 40.68 8.85 12.45
C LEU A 189 40.55 7.71 13.47
N GLN A 190 39.31 7.27 13.76
CA GLN A 190 39.02 6.16 14.67
C GLN A 190 39.23 4.78 14.05
N ALA A 191 39.22 4.67 12.72
CA ALA A 191 39.47 3.43 12.02
C ALA A 191 40.90 2.92 12.21
N ASP A 192 41.06 1.60 12.27
CA ASP A 192 42.37 0.96 12.37
C ASP A 192 43.23 1.20 11.10
N PRO A 193 44.57 1.06 11.19
CA PRO A 193 45.46 1.35 10.06
C PRO A 193 45.20 0.51 8.79
N ALA A 194 44.68 -0.71 8.91
CA ALA A 194 44.40 -1.56 7.75
C ALA A 194 43.12 -1.11 7.05
N LEU A 195 42.08 -0.76 7.82
CA LEU A 195 40.83 -0.25 7.31
C LEU A 195 41.00 1.11 6.62
N ARG A 196 41.81 2.00 7.20
CA ARG A 196 42.16 3.29 6.56
C ARG A 196 42.80 3.14 5.18
N LYS A 197 43.73 2.20 5.02
CA LYS A 197 44.39 1.95 3.73
C LYS A 197 43.40 1.43 2.67
N ARG A 198 42.47 0.56 3.06
CA ARG A 198 41.41 0.07 2.17
C ARG A 198 40.45 1.19 1.76
N PHE A 199 40.12 2.07 2.70
CA PHE A 199 39.26 3.21 2.43
C PHE A 199 39.90 4.20 1.43
N ILE A 200 41.18 4.56 1.64
CA ILE A 200 41.92 5.41 0.68
C ILE A 200 42.01 4.73 -0.69
N GLY A 201 42.34 3.44 -0.74
CA GLY A 201 42.45 2.69 -2.00
C GLY A 201 41.14 2.62 -2.81
N TRP A 202 40.00 2.66 -2.12
CA TRP A 202 38.68 2.75 -2.75
C TRP A 202 38.32 4.18 -3.20
N ALA A 203 38.71 5.20 -2.42
CA ALA A 203 38.35 6.59 -2.67
C ALA A 203 39.16 7.24 -3.81
N VAL A 204 40.46 6.92 -3.93
CA VAL A 204 41.36 7.52 -4.93
C VAL A 204 40.94 7.30 -6.40
N PRO A 205 40.48 6.12 -6.86
CA PRO A 205 40.08 5.93 -8.26
C PRO A 205 38.72 6.56 -8.63
N ARG A 206 38.07 7.26 -7.69
CA ARG A 206 36.75 7.90 -7.88
C ARG A 206 36.80 9.43 -7.77
N LEU A 207 38.00 10.00 -7.67
CA LEU A 207 38.31 11.42 -7.83
C LEU A 207 38.86 11.66 -9.24
#